data_AF-A0A7V3MIP4-F1
#
_entry.id   AF-A0A7V3MIP4-F1
#
_cell.length_a   1.000
_cell.length_b   1.000
_cell.length_c   1.000
_cell.angle_alpha   90.00
_cell.angle_beta   90.00
_cell.angle_gamma   90.00
#
_symmetry.space_group_name_H-M   'P 1'
#
loop_
_entity.id
_entity.type
_entity.pdbx_description
1 polymer ?
#
loop_
_entity_poly.entity_id
_entity_poly.type
_entity_poly.pdbx_seq_one_letter_code
_entity_poly.pdbx_strand_id
1 'polypeptide(L)' 'MGKVRVFSLAKQLGLRSEALIAALAELGVQNVTPATAIDEGTAAAATELLA' A
#
# COMPACT_ATOMS: atom_id res chain seq x y z
N MET A 1 -4.07 -0.97 15.35
CA MET A 1 -4.36 0.37 14.77
C MET A 1 -3.06 1.10 14.49
N GLY A 2 -2.07 0.39 13.94
CA GLY A 2 -0.85 0.98 13.43
C GLY A 2 -1.06 1.48 12.01
N LYS A 3 -0.49 2.63 11.68
CA LYS A 3 -0.35 3.03 10.28
C LYS A 3 0.92 2.39 9.73
N VAL A 4 0.84 1.75 8.57
CA VAL A 4 2.00 1.17 7.88
C VAL A 4 2.42 2.09 6.74
N ARG A 5 3.73 2.24 6.51
CA ARG A 5 4.19 2.99 5.34
C ARG A 5 4.11 2.13 4.10
N VAL A 6 3.71 2.74 2.98
CA VAL A 6 3.61 2.08 1.66
C VAL A 6 4.91 1.35 1.31
N PHE A 7 6.07 1.99 1.49
CA PHE A 7 7.37 1.36 1.26
C PHE A 7 7.59 0.10 2.12
N SER A 8 7.24 0.16 3.40
CA SER A 8 7.39 -0.96 4.33
C SER A 8 6.50 -2.13 3.93
N LEU A 9 5.24 -1.86 3.57
CA LEU A 9 4.31 -2.88 3.11
C LEU A 9 4.77 -3.51 1.79
N ALA A 10 5.14 -2.69 0.80
CA ALA A 10 5.66 -3.20 -0.48
C ALA A 10 6.87 -4.11 -0.26
N LYS A 11 7.79 -3.72 0.64
CA LYS A 11 8.95 -4.55 1.00
C LYS A 11 8.55 -5.88 1.65
N GLN A 12 7.55 -5.89 2.53
CA GLN A 12 7.04 -7.12 3.17
C GLN A 12 6.42 -8.08 2.16
N LEU A 13 5.78 -7.55 1.12
CA LEU A 13 5.15 -8.32 0.04
C LEU A 13 6.14 -8.74 -1.06
N GLY A 14 7.41 -8.32 -0.99
CA GLY A 14 8.39 -8.58 -2.04
C GLY A 14 8.14 -7.81 -3.34
N LEU A 15 7.38 -6.72 -3.26
CA LEU A 15 6.94 -5.90 -4.39
C LEU A 15 7.74 -4.60 -4.48
N ARG A 16 7.72 -4.00 -5.68
CA ARG A 16 8.16 -2.61 -5.86
C ARG A 16 7.11 -1.65 -5.29
N SER A 17 7.54 -0.52 -4.75
CA SER A 17 6.62 0.48 -4.20
C SER A 17 5.66 1.03 -5.24
N GLU A 18 6.07 1.15 -6.51
CA GLU A 18 5.17 1.57 -7.59
C GLU A 18 4.00 0.60 -7.80
N ALA A 19 4.23 -0.71 -7.65
CA ALA A 19 3.17 -1.71 -7.80
C ALA A 19 2.11 -1.57 -6.70
N LEU A 20 2.55 -1.35 -5.45
CA LEU A 20 1.63 -1.11 -4.35
C LEU A 20 0.90 0.25 -4.49
N ILE A 21 1.57 1.28 -4.99
CA ILE A 21 0.95 2.58 -5.28
C ILE A 21 -0.13 2.44 -6.36
N ALA A 22 0.07 1.62 -7.38
CA ALA A 22 -0.93 1.34 -8.40
C ALA A 22 -2.18 0.66 -7.80
N ALA A 23 -1.99 -0.37 -6.98
CA ALA A 23 -3.12 -1.02 -6.28
C ALA A 23 -3.88 -0.07 -5.35
N LEU A 24 -3.15 0.81 -4.65
CA LEU A 24 -3.76 1.86 -3.82
C LEU A 24 -4.58 2.84 -4.68
N ALA A 25 -4.12 3.18 -5.87
CA ALA A 25 -4.88 4.04 -6.79
C ALA A 25 -6.18 3.37 -7.28
N GLU A 26 -6.17 2.06 -7.53
CA GLU A 26 -7.39 1.29 -7.87
C GLU A 26 -8.42 1.29 -6.73
N LEU A 27 -7.95 1.32 -5.48
CA LEU A 27 -8.78 1.49 -4.29
C LEU A 27 -9.24 2.95 -4.04
N GLY A 28 -8.91 3.87 -4.94
CA GLY A 28 -9.24 5.29 -4.84
C GLY A 28 -8.31 6.09 -3.93
N VAL A 29 -7.24 5.49 -3.42
CA VAL A 29 -6.24 6.15 -2.56
C VAL A 29 -5.20 6.81 -3.46
N GLN A 30 -5.33 8.12 -3.63
CA GLN A 30 -4.48 8.93 -4.51
C GLN A 30 -3.46 9.76 -3.72
N ASN A 31 -2.51 10.38 -4.42
CA ASN A 31 -1.45 11.23 -3.84
C ASN A 31 -0.60 10.49 -2.78
N VAL A 32 -0.47 9.18 -2.93
CA VAL A 32 0.37 8.32 -2.09
C VAL A 32 1.77 8.24 -2.65
N THR A 33 2.74 8.31 -1.74
CA THR A 33 4.17 8.11 -2.01
C THR A 33 4.65 6.92 -1.18
N PRO A 34 5.84 6.37 -1.45
CA PRO A 34 6.40 5.31 -0.61
C PRO A 34 6.53 5.69 0.87
N ALA A 35 6.65 6.99 1.18
CA ALA A 35 6.72 7.49 2.55
C ALA A 35 5.34 7.67 3.22
N THR A 36 4.25 7.64 2.44
CA THR A 36 2.90 7.82 2.95
C THR A 36 2.53 6.67 3.88
N ALA A 37 1.88 7.01 4.99
CA ALA A 37 1.38 6.04 5.95
C ALA A 37 -0.12 5.79 5.69
N ILE A 38 -0.49 4.52 5.51
CA ILE A 38 -1.85 4.04 5.30
C ILE A 38 -2.31 3.24 6.52
N ASP A 39 -3.61 3.21 6.77
CA ASP A 39 -4.19 2.38 7.83
C ASP A 39 -4.15 0.88 7.48
N GLU A 40 -4.30 0.04 8.51
CA GLU A 40 -4.34 -1.43 8.38
C GLU A 40 -5.42 -1.92 7.42
N GLY A 41 -6.59 -1.25 7.34
CA GLY A 41 -7.67 -1.65 6.44
C GLY A 41 -7.31 -1.41 4.97
N THR A 42 -6.78 -0.22 4.67
CA THR A 42 -6.26 0.10 3.34
C THR A 42 -5.11 -0.81 2.94
N ALA A 43 -4.20 -1.12 3.87
CA ALA A 43 -3.09 -2.05 3.64
C ALA A 43 -3.58 -3.47 3.32
N ALA A 44 -4.58 -3.96 4.04
CA ALA A 44 -5.17 -5.28 3.79
C ALA A 44 -5.85 -5.33 2.42
N ALA A 45 -6.68 -4.33 2.09
CA ALA A 45 -7.35 -4.25 0.79
C ALA A 45 -6.35 -4.21 -0.38
N ALA A 46 -5.27 -3.41 -0.25
CA ALA A 46 -4.25 -3.34 -1.29
C ALA A 46 -3.47 -4.66 -1.44
N THR A 47 -3.26 -5.38 -0.34
CA THR A 47 -2.60 -6.69 -0.35
C THR A 47 -3.48 -7.75 -1.02
N GLU A 48 -4.78 -7.76 -0.75
CA GLU A 48 -5.74 -8.68 -1.35
C GLU A 48 -5.86 -8.48 -2.87
N LEU A 49 -5.73 -7.25 -3.34
CA LEU A 49 -5.75 -6.90 -4.77
C LEU A 49 -4.49 -7.36 -5.52
N LEU A 50 -3.39 -7.59 -4.80
CA LEU A 50 -2.08 -7.97 -5.34
C LEU A 50 -1.73 -9.45 -5.14
N ALA A 51 -2.60 -10.22 -4.46
CA ALA A 51 -2.46 -11.66 -4.23
C ALA A 51 -2.91 -12.49 -5.43
#